data_AF-F9XK08-F1
#
_entry.id   AF-F9XK08-F1
#
_cell.length_a   1.000
_cell.length_b   1.000
_cell.length_c   1.000
_cell.angle_alpha   90.00
_cell.angle_beta   90.00
_cell.angle_gamma   90.00
#
_symmetry.space_group_name_H-M   'P 1'
#
loop_
_entity.id
_entity.type
_entity.pdbx_description
1 polymer ?
#
loop_
_entity_poly.entity_id
_entity_poly.type
_entity_poly.pdbx_seq_one_letter_code
_entity_poly.pdbx_strand_id
1 'polypeptide(L)'
;MLASLAAYTSDAAGLEKCLRFLQAICTIALGLLHPFHSHVEGLRRAKGHFALGRRYFRLLKWYPCSVAARKCIEGNNHQSLSGKGKPSARETSSMSIPTLLDTTKWTLLALYFFLEMWTFTNAMGVTTFTWGTRVQLEANKCWFYAICASIALSLYSLLFPAAISNIAPSKATDSAARTSPPSSQSNRASHWSLMTGLLTDACDLLIPGSAIGWTPASGLVVGTSMAISTLLSGRVIWVKVQQERSS
;
A
#
# COMPACT_ATOMS: atom_id res chain seq x y z
N MET A 1 -0.81 17.81 -23.26
CA MET A 1 -1.73 17.27 -22.24
C MET A 1 -2.23 15.86 -22.55
N LEU A 2 -2.83 15.61 -23.72
CA LEU A 2 -3.28 14.24 -24.06
C LEU A 2 -2.13 13.23 -24.17
N ALA A 3 -1.01 13.62 -24.80
CA ALA A 3 0.15 12.74 -24.94
C ALA A 3 0.84 12.39 -23.60
N SER A 4 0.77 13.27 -22.59
CA SER A 4 1.32 13.00 -21.25
C SER A 4 0.39 12.10 -20.45
N LEU A 5 -0.93 12.28 -20.61
CA LEU A 5 -1.91 11.38 -20.01
C LEU A 5 -1.82 9.97 -20.60
N ALA A 6 -1.70 9.86 -21.92
CA ALA A 6 -1.52 8.58 -22.60
C ALA A 6 -0.28 7.84 -22.07
N ALA A 7 0.86 8.53 -21.94
CA ALA A 7 2.08 7.94 -21.38
C ALA A 7 1.89 7.45 -19.94
N TYR A 8 1.18 8.21 -19.10
CA TYR A 8 0.87 7.82 -17.73
C TYR A 8 -0.05 6.59 -17.66
N THR A 9 -1.05 6.49 -18.55
CA THR A 9 -1.94 5.33 -18.61
C THR A 9 -1.31 4.11 -19.28
N SER A 10 -0.24 4.29 -20.07
CA SER A 10 0.53 3.19 -20.64
C SER A 10 1.39 2.50 -19.59
N ASP A 11 1.77 3.21 -18.52
CA ASP A 11 2.41 2.59 -17.36
C ASP A 11 1.40 1.84 -16.49
N ALA A 12 1.71 0.60 -16.12
CA ALA A 12 0.82 -0.25 -15.35
C ALA A 12 0.49 0.34 -13.97
N ALA A 13 1.47 1.00 -13.32
CA ALA A 13 1.25 1.64 -12.02
C ALA A 13 0.38 2.90 -12.16
N GLY A 14 0.60 3.71 -13.20
CA GLY A 14 -0.23 4.86 -13.52
C GLY A 14 -1.69 4.47 -13.81
N LEU A 15 -1.90 3.44 -14.62
CA LEU A 15 -3.23 2.89 -14.94
C LEU A 15 -3.96 2.38 -13.69
N GLU A 16 -3.28 1.64 -12.80
CA GLU A 16 -3.88 1.17 -11.54
C GLU A 16 -4.36 2.35 -10.68
N LYS A 17 -3.59 3.45 -10.62
CA LYS A 17 -3.98 4.66 -9.89
C LYS A 17 -5.14 5.40 -10.57
N CYS A 18 -5.21 5.44 -11.89
CA CYS A 18 -6.39 5.94 -12.61
C CYS A 18 -7.65 5.15 -12.22
N LEU A 19 -7.59 3.82 -12.21
CA LEU A 19 -8.71 2.98 -11.79
C LEU A 19 -9.09 3.23 -10.32
N ARG A 20 -8.11 3.45 -9.44
CA ARG A 20 -8.36 3.79 -8.02
C ARG A 20 -9.05 5.15 -7.89
N PHE A 21 -8.67 6.12 -8.71
CA PHE A 21 -9.28 7.45 -8.72
C PHE A 21 -10.73 7.39 -9.21
N LEU A 22 -10.99 6.64 -10.30
CA LEU A 22 -12.36 6.41 -10.80
C LEU A 22 -13.22 5.69 -9.75
N GLN A 23 -12.67 4.68 -9.07
CA GLN A 23 -13.34 4.01 -7.95
C GLN A 23 -13.67 4.98 -6.80
N ALA A 24 -12.77 5.93 -6.50
CA ALA A 24 -12.98 6.95 -5.48
C ALA A 24 -14.10 7.91 -5.87
N ILE A 25 -14.13 8.39 -7.12
CA ILE A 25 -15.21 9.24 -7.66
C ILE A 25 -16.55 8.53 -7.54
N CYS A 26 -16.65 7.26 -7.97
CA CYS A 26 -17.88 6.50 -7.84
C CYS A 26 -18.31 6.36 -6.37
N THR A 27 -17.35 6.21 -5.45
CA THR A 27 -17.64 6.10 -4.02
C THR A 27 -18.16 7.41 -3.42
N ILE A 28 -17.60 8.55 -3.83
CA ILE A 28 -18.10 9.89 -3.44
C ILE A 28 -19.48 10.12 -4.02
N ALA A 29 -19.67 9.88 -5.30
CA ALA A 29 -20.96 10.07 -5.96
C ALA A 29 -22.06 9.16 -5.37
N LEU A 30 -21.74 7.94 -4.94
CA LEU A 30 -22.68 7.08 -4.19
C LEU A 30 -23.07 7.69 -2.84
N GLY A 31 -22.14 8.36 -2.15
CA GLY A 31 -22.42 9.06 -0.90
C GLY A 31 -23.31 10.30 -1.07
N LEU A 32 -23.18 11.00 -2.20
CA LEU A 32 -23.95 12.21 -2.51
C LEU A 32 -25.33 11.90 -3.11
N LEU A 33 -25.41 10.89 -3.97
CA LEU A 33 -26.62 10.52 -4.72
C LEU A 33 -27.47 9.45 -4.02
N HIS A 34 -27.20 9.16 -2.74
CA HIS A 34 -27.96 8.19 -1.96
C HIS A 34 -29.50 8.35 -2.06
N PRO A 35 -30.08 9.57 -2.14
CA PRO A 35 -31.53 9.76 -2.31
C PRO A 35 -32.10 9.34 -3.68
N PHE A 36 -31.28 9.14 -4.71
CA PHE A 36 -31.72 8.94 -6.10
C PHE A 36 -31.52 7.48 -6.57
N HIS A 37 -32.51 6.63 -6.31
CA HIS A 37 -32.43 5.18 -6.51
C HIS A 37 -32.08 4.71 -7.95
N SER A 38 -32.41 5.46 -9.00
CA SER A 38 -32.21 5.05 -10.40
C SER A 38 -30.72 4.99 -10.81
N HIS A 39 -29.88 5.88 -10.29
CA HIS A 39 -28.48 6.01 -10.71
C HIS A 39 -27.49 5.26 -9.78
N VAL A 40 -27.92 4.92 -8.56
CA VAL A 40 -27.09 4.29 -7.54
C VAL A 40 -26.63 2.88 -7.97
N GLU A 41 -27.49 2.12 -8.65
CA GLU A 41 -27.18 0.76 -9.06
C GLU A 41 -26.07 0.71 -10.11
N GLY A 42 -26.17 1.52 -11.17
CA GLY A 42 -25.14 1.62 -12.20
C GLY A 42 -23.79 2.06 -11.62
N LEU A 43 -23.82 3.02 -10.69
CA LEU A 43 -22.62 3.54 -10.05
C LEU A 43 -21.95 2.51 -9.12
N ARG A 44 -22.74 1.68 -8.43
CA ARG A 44 -22.23 0.57 -7.62
C ARG A 44 -21.57 -0.49 -8.48
N ARG A 45 -22.16 -0.83 -9.64
CA ARG A 45 -21.57 -1.75 -10.61
C ARG A 45 -20.27 -1.20 -11.17
N ALA A 46 -20.25 0.06 -11.60
CA ALA A 46 -19.05 0.72 -12.10
C ALA A 46 -17.92 0.71 -11.05
N LYS A 47 -18.23 1.08 -9.79
CA LYS A 47 -17.29 0.97 -8.66
C LYS A 47 -16.75 -0.46 -8.52
N GLY A 48 -17.61 -1.47 -8.62
CA GLY A 48 -17.25 -2.89 -8.57
C GLY A 48 -16.26 -3.27 -9.69
N HIS A 49 -16.53 -2.86 -10.93
CA HIS A 49 -15.64 -3.12 -12.07
C HIS A 49 -14.28 -2.43 -11.93
N PHE A 50 -14.23 -1.17 -11.46
CA PHE A 50 -12.94 -0.50 -11.21
C PHE A 50 -12.15 -1.17 -10.09
N ALA A 51 -12.83 -1.60 -9.02
CA ALA A 51 -12.20 -2.35 -7.94
C ALA A 51 -11.66 -3.71 -8.43
N LEU A 52 -12.41 -4.41 -9.29
CA LEU A 52 -12.00 -5.66 -9.92
C LEU A 52 -10.79 -5.44 -10.84
N GLY A 53 -10.82 -4.42 -11.70
CA GLY A 53 -9.71 -4.02 -12.57
C GLY A 53 -8.40 -3.87 -11.80
N ARG A 54 -8.46 -3.20 -10.64
CA ARG A 54 -7.29 -3.06 -9.74
C ARG A 54 -6.81 -4.36 -9.12
N ARG A 55 -7.68 -5.36 -8.94
CA ARG A 55 -7.26 -6.67 -8.40
C ARG A 55 -6.34 -7.39 -9.39
N TYR A 56 -6.59 -7.28 -10.71
CA TYR A 56 -5.71 -7.85 -11.73
C TYR A 56 -4.25 -7.40 -11.58
N PHE A 57 -4.01 -6.09 -11.40
CA PHE A 57 -2.66 -5.56 -11.20
C PHE A 57 -2.00 -6.02 -9.90
N ARG A 58 -2.78 -6.50 -8.93
CA ARG A 58 -2.29 -6.87 -7.58
C ARG A 58 -2.14 -8.38 -7.39
N LEU A 59 -2.64 -9.19 -8.34
CA LEU A 59 -2.67 -10.66 -8.26
C LEU A 59 -1.34 -11.29 -7.82
N LEU A 60 -0.24 -10.84 -8.42
CA LEU A 60 1.09 -11.41 -8.17
C LEU A 60 1.95 -10.54 -7.22
N LYS A 61 1.39 -9.48 -6.64
CA LYS A 61 2.13 -8.58 -5.74
C LYS A 61 2.48 -9.22 -4.40
N TRP A 62 1.90 -10.38 -4.07
CA TRP A 62 2.29 -11.13 -2.88
C TRP A 62 3.75 -11.59 -2.94
N TYR A 63 4.27 -11.94 -4.13
CA TYR A 63 5.63 -12.43 -4.33
C TYR A 63 6.71 -11.37 -4.00
N PRO A 64 6.73 -10.17 -4.61
CA PRO A 64 7.72 -9.15 -4.27
C PRO A 64 7.63 -8.72 -2.80
N CYS A 65 6.43 -8.69 -2.21
CA CYS A 65 6.27 -8.42 -0.77
C CYS A 65 6.90 -9.50 0.10
N SER A 66 6.77 -10.77 -0.29
CA SER A 66 7.40 -11.91 0.41
C SER A 66 8.92 -11.86 0.31
N VAL A 67 9.46 -11.51 -0.85
CA VAL A 67 10.90 -11.32 -1.05
C VAL A 67 11.41 -10.13 -0.22
N ALA A 68 10.67 -9.02 -0.16
CA ALA A 68 11.03 -7.88 0.68
C ALA A 68 11.07 -8.26 2.17
N ALA A 69 10.07 -8.98 2.66
CA ALA A 69 10.04 -9.49 4.03
C ALA A 69 11.27 -10.36 4.34
N ARG A 70 11.62 -11.28 3.42
CA ARG A 70 12.81 -12.13 3.55
C ARG A 70 14.10 -11.32 3.62
N LYS A 71 14.26 -10.29 2.77
CA LYS A 71 15.44 -9.42 2.79
C LYS A 71 15.60 -8.71 4.13
N CYS A 72 14.51 -8.29 4.78
CA CYS A 72 14.58 -7.68 6.11
C CYS A 72 15.06 -8.66 7.18
N ILE A 73 14.64 -9.92 7.09
CA ILE A 73 15.06 -11.00 7.99
C ILE A 73 16.54 -11.36 7.76
N GLU A 74 16.95 -11.55 6.50
CA GLU A 74 18.32 -11.92 6.15
C GLU A 74 19.31 -10.77 6.41
N GLY A 75 18.91 -9.52 6.18
CA GLY A 75 19.72 -8.34 6.48
C GLY A 75 20.05 -8.19 7.97
N ASN A 76 19.14 -8.61 8.86
CA ASN A 76 19.38 -8.67 10.30
C ASN A 76 20.47 -9.70 10.65
N ASN A 77 20.52 -10.83 9.93
CA ASN A 77 21.49 -11.90 10.19
C ASN A 77 22.91 -11.52 9.72
N HIS A 78 23.05 -10.77 8.61
CA HIS A 78 24.36 -10.33 8.13
C HIS A 78 25.02 -9.28 9.05
N GLN A 79 24.24 -8.44 9.72
CA GLN A 79 24.77 -7.46 10.68
C GLN A 79 25.34 -8.13 11.95
N SER A 80 24.89 -9.34 12.28
CA SER A 80 25.40 -10.17 13.38
C SER A 80 26.72 -10.89 13.05
N LEU A 81 26.99 -11.20 11.77
CA LEU A 81 28.20 -11.93 11.35
C LEU A 81 29.46 -11.08 11.15
N SER A 82 29.36 -9.74 11.13
CA SER A 82 30.53 -8.85 11.06
C SER A 82 31.14 -8.53 12.44
N GLY A 83 30.89 -9.38 13.44
CA GLY A 83 31.57 -9.36 14.73
C GLY A 83 32.52 -10.54 14.83
N LYS A 84 33.83 -10.29 14.92
CA LYS A 84 34.82 -11.29 15.39
C LYS A 84 34.41 -11.75 16.80
N GLY A 85 33.69 -12.85 16.93
CA GLY A 85 33.29 -13.41 18.22
C GLY A 85 32.85 -14.86 18.08
N LYS A 86 33.39 -15.73 18.94
CA LYS A 86 33.12 -17.18 18.99
C LYS A 86 31.61 -17.48 19.16
N PRO A 87 31.10 -18.62 18.66
CA PRO A 87 29.69 -18.98 18.82
C PRO A 87 29.44 -19.39 20.28
N SER A 88 28.70 -18.56 21.01
CA SER A 88 28.15 -18.94 22.31
C SER A 88 26.69 -19.35 22.15
N ALA A 89 26.32 -20.39 22.89
CA ALA A 89 25.03 -21.05 22.82
C ALA A 89 23.85 -20.10 23.11
N ARG A 90 22.80 -20.20 22.28
CA ARG A 90 21.45 -19.69 22.52
C ARG A 90 21.35 -18.17 22.67
N GLU A 91 21.84 -17.42 21.68
CA GLU A 91 21.43 -16.03 21.50
C GLU A 91 20.01 -15.98 20.94
N THR A 92 19.05 -15.64 21.78
CA THR A 92 17.74 -15.15 21.35
C THR A 92 18.00 -13.91 20.49
N SER A 93 18.01 -14.08 19.17
CA SER A 93 18.26 -13.00 18.21
C SER A 93 17.21 -11.90 18.38
N SER A 94 17.49 -10.91 19.24
CA SER A 94 16.60 -9.80 19.50
C SER A 94 16.60 -8.90 18.26
N MET A 95 15.59 -9.09 17.41
CA MET A 95 15.42 -8.28 16.22
C MET A 95 15.23 -6.81 16.62
N SER A 96 15.96 -5.90 15.96
CA SER A 96 15.77 -4.47 16.18
C SER A 96 14.32 -4.08 15.88
N ILE A 97 13.73 -3.23 16.73
CA ILE A 97 12.33 -2.77 16.62
C ILE A 97 11.97 -2.26 15.21
N PRO A 98 12.75 -1.38 14.55
CA PRO A 98 12.45 -0.97 13.16
C PRO A 98 12.47 -2.13 12.16
N THR A 99 13.40 -3.08 12.30
CA THR A 99 13.47 -4.27 11.44
C THR A 99 12.27 -5.18 11.65
N LEU A 100 11.81 -5.34 12.89
CA LEU A 100 10.60 -6.09 13.22
C LEU A 100 9.35 -5.44 12.61
N LEU A 101 9.20 -4.12 12.74
CA LEU A 101 8.07 -3.38 12.16
C LEU A 101 8.08 -3.45 10.62
N ASP A 102 9.25 -3.29 9.99
CA ASP A 102 9.35 -3.37 8.53
C ASP A 102 9.07 -4.79 8.03
N THR A 103 9.61 -5.82 8.69
CA THR A 103 9.33 -7.23 8.38
C THR A 103 7.83 -7.51 8.52
N THR A 104 7.21 -7.07 9.62
CA THR A 104 5.78 -7.27 9.91
C THR A 104 4.90 -6.60 8.86
N LYS A 105 5.25 -5.38 8.44
CA LYS A 105 4.55 -4.67 7.37
C LYS A 105 4.57 -5.49 6.07
N TRP A 106 5.74 -5.99 5.65
CA TRP A 106 5.88 -6.72 4.39
C TRP A 106 5.23 -8.10 4.43
N THR A 107 5.30 -8.82 5.55
CA THR A 107 4.63 -10.13 5.70
C THR A 107 3.11 -10.02 5.68
N LEU A 108 2.55 -9.04 6.40
CA LEU A 108 1.11 -8.80 6.42
C LEU A 108 0.59 -8.32 5.05
N LEU A 109 1.37 -7.51 4.33
CA LEU A 109 1.03 -7.08 2.97
C LEU A 109 1.09 -8.24 1.97
N ALA A 110 2.09 -9.13 2.11
CA ALA A 110 2.18 -10.35 1.31
C ALA A 110 0.96 -11.26 1.55
N LEU A 111 0.58 -11.47 2.81
CA LEU A 111 -0.58 -12.26 3.17
C LEU A 111 -1.88 -11.65 2.63
N TYR A 112 -2.04 -10.32 2.70
CA TYR A 112 -3.17 -9.62 2.11
C TYR A 112 -3.32 -9.91 0.61
N PHE A 113 -2.24 -9.72 -0.18
CA PHE A 113 -2.29 -9.96 -1.62
C PHE A 113 -2.50 -11.43 -1.96
N PHE A 114 -1.94 -12.33 -1.17
CA PHE A 114 -2.15 -13.77 -1.33
C PHE A 114 -3.62 -14.15 -1.13
N LEU A 115 -4.27 -13.63 -0.09
CA LEU A 115 -5.69 -13.86 0.16
C LEU A 115 -6.59 -13.20 -0.89
N GLU A 116 -6.21 -12.02 -1.41
CA GLU A 116 -6.92 -11.41 -2.55
C GLU A 116 -6.79 -12.24 -3.84
N MET A 117 -5.61 -12.81 -4.11
CA MET A 117 -5.42 -13.74 -5.23
C MET A 117 -6.30 -14.97 -5.06
N TRP A 118 -6.35 -15.54 -3.85
CA TRP A 118 -7.15 -16.74 -3.55
C TRP A 118 -8.66 -16.51 -3.72
N THR A 119 -9.15 -15.32 -3.41
CA THR A 119 -10.57 -14.94 -3.54
C THR A 119 -10.90 -14.27 -4.87
N PHE A 120 -9.95 -14.22 -5.80
CA PHE A 120 -10.09 -13.49 -7.05
C PHE A 120 -11.13 -14.08 -7.99
N THR A 121 -11.16 -15.41 -8.16
CA THR A 121 -12.13 -16.11 -9.01
C THR A 121 -13.56 -15.89 -8.55
N ASN A 122 -13.76 -15.76 -7.24
CA ASN A 122 -15.05 -15.40 -6.66
C ASN A 122 -15.44 -13.95 -6.95
N ALA A 123 -14.48 -13.02 -6.94
CA ALA A 123 -14.73 -11.63 -7.30
C ALA A 123 -15.04 -11.43 -8.79
N MET A 124 -14.55 -12.31 -9.67
CA MET A 124 -14.90 -12.32 -11.10
C MET A 124 -16.30 -12.91 -11.37
N GLY A 125 -16.90 -13.61 -10.40
CA GLY A 125 -18.17 -14.32 -10.60
C GLY A 125 -18.02 -15.67 -11.32
N VAL A 126 -16.80 -16.19 -11.47
CA VAL A 126 -16.54 -17.50 -12.11
C VAL A 126 -16.87 -18.65 -11.16
N THR A 127 -16.51 -18.48 -9.88
CA THR A 127 -16.77 -19.47 -8.82
C THR A 127 -17.55 -18.81 -7.69
N THR A 128 -18.47 -19.51 -7.04
CA THR A 128 -19.20 -18.96 -5.88
C THR A 128 -18.82 -19.71 -4.61
N PHE A 129 -18.16 -19.03 -3.68
CA PHE A 129 -17.79 -19.59 -2.37
C PHE A 129 -18.48 -18.82 -1.25
N THR A 130 -19.13 -19.53 -0.34
CA THR A 130 -19.78 -18.95 0.85
C THR A 130 -18.79 -18.39 1.86
N TRP A 131 -17.55 -18.90 1.88
CA TRP A 131 -16.47 -18.45 2.76
C TRP A 131 -15.64 -17.28 2.17
N GLY A 132 -15.84 -16.92 0.90
CA GLY A 132 -15.02 -15.91 0.22
C GLY A 132 -15.09 -14.53 0.88
N THR A 133 -16.26 -14.15 1.38
CA THR A 133 -16.47 -12.89 2.12
C THR A 133 -15.71 -12.86 3.43
N ARG A 134 -15.64 -13.99 4.15
CA ARG A 134 -14.87 -14.13 5.38
C ARG A 134 -13.37 -13.97 5.12
N VAL A 135 -12.86 -14.65 4.10
CA VAL A 135 -11.44 -14.54 3.71
C VAL A 135 -11.10 -13.12 3.27
N GLN A 136 -11.99 -12.45 2.54
CA GLN A 136 -11.79 -11.04 2.16
C GLN A 136 -11.74 -10.11 3.38
N LEU A 137 -12.53 -10.40 4.42
CA LEU A 137 -12.52 -9.64 5.67
C LEU A 137 -11.19 -9.84 6.42
N GLU A 138 -10.70 -11.08 6.51
CA GLU A 138 -9.37 -11.37 7.08
C GLU A 138 -8.24 -10.72 6.29
N ALA A 139 -8.34 -10.69 4.95
CA ALA A 139 -7.41 -9.97 4.10
C ALA A 139 -7.39 -8.47 4.45
N ASN A 140 -8.57 -7.84 4.60
CA ASN A 140 -8.65 -6.43 4.99
C ASN A 140 -8.03 -6.17 6.37
N LYS A 141 -8.18 -7.09 7.34
CA LYS A 141 -7.51 -7.00 8.66
C LYS A 141 -5.99 -7.03 8.51
N CYS A 142 -5.45 -7.95 7.71
CA CYS A 142 -4.02 -8.02 7.43
C CYS A 142 -3.50 -6.70 6.82
N TRP A 143 -4.26 -6.15 5.86
CA TRP A 143 -3.92 -4.86 5.26
C TRP A 143 -3.95 -3.71 6.28
N PHE A 144 -4.96 -3.67 7.16
CA PHE A 144 -5.03 -2.69 8.24
C PHE A 144 -3.81 -2.76 9.16
N TYR A 145 -3.46 -3.96 9.65
CA TYR A 145 -2.31 -4.15 10.52
C TYR A 145 -0.98 -3.80 9.83
N ALA A 146 -0.84 -4.09 8.53
CA ALA A 146 0.33 -3.70 7.75
C ALA A 146 0.51 -2.17 7.73
N ILE A 147 -0.58 -1.42 7.55
CA ILE A 147 -0.55 0.05 7.60
C ILE A 147 -0.20 0.54 9.01
N CYS A 148 -0.77 -0.06 10.06
CA CYS A 148 -0.39 0.30 11.45
C CYS A 148 1.11 0.11 11.71
N ALA A 149 1.71 -0.99 11.23
CA ALA A 149 3.15 -1.22 11.32
C ALA A 149 3.96 -0.16 10.54
N SER A 150 3.49 0.25 9.35
CA SER A 150 4.09 1.32 8.55
C SER A 150 4.06 2.69 9.26
N ILE A 151 2.92 3.03 9.88
CA ILE A 151 2.76 4.24 10.68
C ILE A 151 3.68 4.21 11.90
N ALA A 152 3.73 3.09 12.63
CA ALA A 152 4.60 2.92 13.78
C ALA A 152 6.08 3.08 13.40
N LEU A 153 6.51 2.52 12.26
CA LEU A 153 7.86 2.67 11.74
C LEU A 153 8.17 4.14 11.37
N SER A 154 7.23 4.83 10.74
CA SER A 154 7.38 6.24 10.37
C SER A 154 7.45 7.16 11.60
N LEU A 155 6.64 6.89 12.62
CA LEU A 155 6.68 7.60 13.90
C LEU A 155 7.97 7.32 14.67
N TYR A 156 8.40 6.05 14.72
CA TYR A 156 9.70 5.68 15.31
C TYR A 156 10.85 6.43 14.63
N SER A 157 10.79 6.54 13.30
CA SER A 157 11.79 7.27 12.52
C SER A 157 11.81 8.77 12.81
N LEU A 158 10.65 9.36 13.11
CA LEU A 158 10.53 10.77 13.47
C LEU A 158 10.99 11.05 14.92
N LEU A 159 10.72 10.12 15.83
CA LEU A 159 11.04 10.25 17.26
C LEU A 159 12.50 9.97 17.58
N PHE A 160 13.15 9.09 16.81
CA PHE A 160 14.55 8.69 17.03
C PHE A 160 15.43 8.86 15.78
N PRO A 161 15.69 10.10 15.31
CA PRO A 161 16.50 10.34 14.11
C PRO A 161 17.93 9.78 14.20
N ALA A 162 18.51 9.76 15.39
CA ALA A 162 19.87 9.27 15.64
C ALA A 162 20.03 7.75 15.51
N ALA A 163 18.95 6.98 15.64
CA ALA A 163 18.97 5.52 15.48
C ALA A 163 19.04 5.09 13.98
N ILE A 164 18.82 6.02 13.05
CA ILE A 164 18.63 5.75 11.62
C ILE A 164 19.90 5.99 10.81
N SER A 165 20.96 6.58 11.38
CA SER A 165 22.26 6.72 10.70
C SER A 165 22.84 5.36 10.24
N ASN A 166 22.42 4.26 10.88
CA ASN A 166 22.82 2.89 10.54
C ASN A 166 21.82 2.11 9.68
N ILE A 167 20.67 2.69 9.34
CA ILE A 167 19.65 2.05 8.50
C ILE A 167 19.75 2.71 7.13
N ALA A 168 20.59 2.11 6.27
CA ALA A 168 20.54 2.42 4.85
C ALA A 168 19.08 2.31 4.39
N PRO A 169 18.54 3.28 3.62
CA PRO A 169 17.20 3.18 3.12
C PRO A 169 17.12 1.89 2.31
N SER A 170 16.33 0.92 2.79
CA SER A 170 16.05 -0.28 2.01
C SER A 170 15.35 0.21 0.75
N LYS A 171 16.10 0.31 -0.35
CA LYS A 171 15.54 0.41 -1.69
C LYS A 171 14.77 -0.89 -1.90
N ALA A 172 13.49 -0.86 -1.53
CA ALA A 172 12.54 -1.85 -1.94
C ALA A 172 12.48 -1.80 -3.47
N THR A 173 13.09 -2.81 -4.09
CA THR A 173 12.93 -3.11 -5.50
C THR A 173 11.43 -3.29 -5.78
N ASP A 174 10.89 -2.40 -6.63
CA ASP A 174 9.62 -2.49 -7.33
C ASP A 174 8.45 -3.17 -6.61
N SER A 175 7.86 -2.44 -5.64
CA SER A 175 6.43 -2.54 -5.38
C SER A 175 5.73 -1.36 -6.03
N ALA A 176 5.33 -1.55 -7.29
CA ALA A 176 4.37 -0.69 -7.95
C ALA A 176 3.16 -0.48 -7.02
N ALA A 177 2.89 0.78 -6.70
CA ALA A 177 1.76 1.33 -5.93
C ALA A 177 2.02 1.91 -4.52
N ARG A 178 3.27 2.15 -4.09
CA ARG A 178 3.62 3.34 -3.26
C ARG A 178 4.99 3.85 -3.68
N THR A 179 5.01 4.70 -4.70
CA THR A 179 6.24 5.34 -5.18
C THR A 179 6.64 6.42 -4.18
N SER A 180 7.61 6.11 -3.33
CA SER A 180 8.44 7.13 -2.67
C SER A 180 9.40 7.74 -3.71
N PRO A 181 9.61 9.07 -3.73
CA PRO A 181 10.46 9.76 -4.70
C PRO A 181 11.96 9.41 -4.52
N PRO A 182 12.81 9.72 -5.53
CA PRO A 182 14.22 9.36 -5.51
C PRO A 182 14.98 10.07 -4.39
N SER A 183 15.91 9.32 -3.80
CA SER A 183 16.87 9.78 -2.81
C SER A 183 17.83 10.82 -3.41
N SER A 184 17.77 12.07 -2.91
CA SER A 184 18.90 12.95 -2.58
C SER A 184 18.53 14.44 -2.75
N GLN A 185 18.15 15.13 -1.67
CA GLN A 185 18.52 16.53 -1.37
C GLN A 185 17.72 17.10 -0.19
N SER A 186 18.44 17.65 0.80
CA SER A 186 17.96 18.48 1.91
C SER A 186 17.12 17.81 3.01
N ASN A 187 17.58 17.94 4.26
CA ASN A 187 16.89 17.46 5.48
C ASN A 187 15.41 17.90 5.57
N ARG A 188 15.01 19.00 4.92
CA ARG A 188 13.62 19.48 4.91
C ARG A 188 12.72 18.72 3.91
N ALA A 189 13.29 18.24 2.80
CA ALA A 189 12.59 17.37 1.86
C ALA A 189 12.35 15.97 2.44
N SER A 190 13.23 15.52 3.34
CA SER A 190 13.09 14.27 4.09
C SER A 190 11.88 14.28 5.04
N HIS A 191 11.71 15.34 5.83
CA HIS A 191 10.55 15.44 6.72
C HIS A 191 9.23 15.58 5.95
N TRP A 192 9.22 16.32 4.83
CA TRP A 192 8.03 16.44 3.98
C TRP A 192 7.64 15.12 3.32
N SER A 193 8.60 14.32 2.85
CA SER A 193 8.33 13.00 2.27
C SER A 193 7.79 12.03 3.32
N LEU A 194 8.33 12.07 4.55
CA LEU A 194 7.81 11.29 5.68
C LEU A 194 6.39 11.71 6.07
N MET A 195 6.11 13.01 6.16
CA MET A 195 4.77 13.51 6.49
C MET A 195 3.73 13.17 5.42
N THR A 196 4.09 13.28 4.13
CA THR A 196 3.20 12.92 3.02
C THR A 196 2.97 11.41 2.95
N GLY A 197 3.98 10.60 3.29
CA GLY A 197 3.85 9.16 3.48
C GLY A 197 2.88 8.82 4.62
N LEU A 198 3.07 9.44 5.80
CA LEU A 198 2.20 9.24 6.97
C LEU A 198 0.75 9.64 6.69
N LEU A 199 0.53 10.77 5.99
CA LEU A 199 -0.80 11.20 5.58
C LEU A 199 -1.44 10.20 4.62
N THR A 200 -0.66 9.67 3.66
CA THR A 200 -1.13 8.65 2.72
C THR A 200 -1.50 7.36 3.44
N ASP A 201 -0.69 6.92 4.41
CA ASP A 201 -0.97 5.77 5.26
C ASP A 201 -2.25 5.98 6.10
N ALA A 202 -2.42 7.17 6.69
CA ALA A 202 -3.61 7.52 7.46
C ALA A 202 -4.89 7.54 6.61
N CYS A 203 -4.85 8.14 5.42
CA CYS A 203 -5.96 8.11 4.47
C CYS A 203 -6.30 6.68 4.02
N ASP A 204 -5.27 5.86 3.79
CA ASP A 204 -5.45 4.48 3.38
C ASP A 204 -6.00 3.59 4.50
N LEU A 205 -5.73 3.89 5.77
CA LEU A 205 -6.22 3.15 6.93
C LEU A 205 -7.76 3.15 7.05
N LEU A 206 -8.40 4.23 6.58
CA LEU A 206 -9.86 4.38 6.60
C LEU A 206 -10.57 3.39 5.67
N ILE A 207 -9.88 2.89 4.63
CA ILE A 207 -10.47 1.99 3.64
C ILE A 207 -10.67 0.57 4.21
N PRO A 208 -9.64 -0.13 4.73
CA PRO A 208 -9.86 -1.41 5.40
C PRO A 208 -10.61 -1.21 6.73
N GLY A 209 -10.39 -0.11 7.46
CA GLY A 209 -11.08 0.16 8.73
C GLY A 209 -12.61 0.21 8.57
N SER A 210 -13.09 0.91 7.53
CA SER A 210 -14.53 0.94 7.22
C SER A 210 -15.05 -0.39 6.66
N ALA A 211 -14.24 -1.10 5.87
CA ALA A 211 -14.62 -2.40 5.31
C ALA A 211 -14.76 -3.52 6.36
N ILE A 212 -13.97 -3.46 7.44
CA ILE A 212 -14.05 -4.39 8.57
C ILE A 212 -15.14 -3.95 9.58
N GLY A 213 -15.56 -2.68 9.53
CA GLY A 213 -16.53 -2.09 10.47
C GLY A 213 -15.90 -1.59 11.77
N TRP A 214 -14.58 -1.38 11.81
CA TRP A 214 -13.88 -0.84 12.98
C TRP A 214 -13.97 0.69 13.09
N THR A 215 -14.19 1.38 11.97
CA THR A 215 -14.38 2.84 11.95
C THR A 215 -15.75 3.19 11.36
N PRO A 216 -16.56 4.06 12.01
CA PRO A 216 -17.84 4.52 11.48
C PRO A 216 -17.63 5.62 10.43
N ALA A 217 -16.78 5.37 9.42
CA ALA A 217 -16.54 6.31 8.35
C ALA A 217 -17.65 6.19 7.30
N SER A 218 -18.30 7.31 6.97
CA SER A 218 -19.29 7.34 5.89
C SER A 218 -18.61 7.06 4.54
N GLY A 219 -19.39 6.53 3.58
CA GLY A 219 -18.88 6.23 2.24
C GLY A 219 -18.23 7.46 1.57
N LEU A 220 -18.72 8.66 1.87
CA LEU A 220 -18.15 9.92 1.38
C LEU A 220 -16.73 10.14 1.91
N VAL A 221 -16.50 9.99 3.21
CA VAL A 221 -15.17 10.16 3.84
C VAL A 221 -14.17 9.13 3.31
N VAL A 222 -14.61 7.89 3.12
CA VAL A 222 -13.76 6.84 2.55
C VAL A 222 -13.41 7.17 1.10
N GLY A 223 -14.37 7.67 0.31
CA GLY A 223 -14.16 8.09 -1.07
C GLY A 223 -13.18 9.26 -1.19
N THR A 224 -13.32 10.29 -0.36
CA THR A 224 -12.41 11.46 -0.38
C THR A 224 -11.00 11.08 0.07
N SER A 225 -10.87 10.27 1.12
CA SER A 225 -9.57 9.77 1.61
C SER A 225 -8.87 8.90 0.55
N MET A 226 -9.64 8.08 -0.17
CA MET A 226 -9.15 7.31 -1.32
C MET A 226 -8.69 8.23 -2.47
N ALA A 227 -9.41 9.31 -2.76
CA ALA A 227 -9.02 10.26 -3.80
C ALA A 227 -7.70 10.98 -3.44
N ILE A 228 -7.58 11.50 -2.20
CA ILE A 228 -6.39 12.21 -1.72
C ILE A 228 -5.14 11.31 -1.78
N SER A 229 -5.20 10.12 -1.19
CA SER A 229 -4.09 9.15 -1.22
C SER A 229 -3.68 8.77 -2.65
N THR A 230 -4.65 8.67 -3.56
CA THR A 230 -4.41 8.36 -4.97
C THR A 230 -3.73 9.50 -5.71
N LEU A 231 -4.16 10.74 -5.51
CA LEU A 231 -3.54 11.91 -6.14
C LEU A 231 -2.10 12.12 -5.67
N LEU A 232 -1.85 11.97 -4.36
CA LEU A 232 -0.50 12.05 -3.79
C LEU A 232 0.43 10.98 -4.38
N SER A 233 -0.02 9.72 -4.40
CA SER A 233 0.76 8.61 -4.97
C SER A 233 0.94 8.74 -6.50
N GLY A 234 -0.12 9.18 -7.19
CA GLY A 234 -0.14 9.31 -8.65
C GLY A 234 0.79 10.40 -9.14
N ARG A 235 0.92 11.51 -8.40
CA ARG A 235 1.87 12.59 -8.72
C ARG A 235 3.31 12.10 -8.79
N VAL A 236 3.72 11.19 -7.90
CA VAL A 236 5.10 10.66 -7.92
C VAL A 236 5.35 9.82 -9.16
N ILE A 237 4.40 8.97 -9.54
CA ILE A 237 4.48 8.17 -10.78
C ILE A 237 4.48 9.09 -12.00
N TRP A 238 3.65 10.12 -11.99
CA TRP A 238 3.58 11.10 -13.08
C TRP A 238 4.93 11.79 -13.32
N VAL A 239 5.59 12.26 -12.27
CA VAL A 239 6.92 12.87 -12.37
C VAL A 239 7.95 11.87 -12.91
N LYS A 240 7.93 10.62 -12.43
CA LYS A 240 8.82 9.56 -12.93
C LYS A 240 8.64 9.32 -14.43
N VAL A 241 7.40 9.12 -14.89
CA VAL A 241 7.09 8.88 -16.31
C VAL A 241 7.48 10.07 -17.18
N GLN A 242 7.33 11.29 -16.68
CA GLN A 242 7.76 12.49 -17.40
C GLN A 242 9.29 12.57 -17.55
N GLN A 243 10.04 12.16 -16.51
CA GLN A 243 11.49 12.12 -16.56
C GLN A 243 12.01 11.10 -17.57
N GLU A 244 11.45 9.88 -17.56
CA GLU A 244 11.80 8.81 -18.50
C GLU A 244 11.49 9.16 -19.97
N ARG A 245 10.54 10.06 -20.20
CA ARG A 245 10.24 10.57 -21.55
C ARG A 245 11.22 11.64 -22.02
N SER A 246 11.86 12.35 -21.10
CA SER A 246 12.78 13.45 -21.40
C SER A 246 14.23 13.01 -21.60
N SER A 247 14.56 11.78 -21.18
CA SER A 247 15.83 11.09 -21.42
C SER A 247 15.83 10.34 -22.75
#